data_AF-A0A961H116-F1
#
_entry.id   AF-A0A961H116-F1
#
_cell.length_a   1.000
_cell.length_b   1.000
_cell.length_c   1.000
_cell.angle_alpha   90.00
_cell.angle_beta   90.00
_cell.angle_gamma   90.00
#
_symmetry.space_group_name_H-M   'P 1'
#
loop_
_entity.id
_entity.type
_entity.pdbx_description
1 polymer ?
#
loop_
_entity_poly.entity_id
_entity_poly.type
_entity_poly.pdbx_seq_one_letter_code
_entity_poly.pdbx_strand_id
1 'polypeptide(L)'
;MKFSVCFSAILLSASCLQAGDPDLPEPIDFSFADELLTRSPFTRTVNLQASLQLTGVAYVDGRPVATVLNTETKQRFVVSEEPNALGWRLVTASAGADLHLTQVEMQVGDEVIAMHYQGQQISPAGSVNGSKSMFAGSGKKDGGKIKTSSFLGEHGKEMYSSLSPEARDKFKELIRDRVEKHPELTPEQNADYARKVFARIKATDQPAAGGVVKTPKTSKKKQGA
;
A
#
# COMPACT_ATOMS: atom_id res chain seq x y z
N MET A 1 103.35 5.94 -14.49
CA MET A 1 103.41 4.71 -15.31
C MET A 1 102.56 3.64 -14.65
N LYS A 2 102.06 2.72 -15.47
CA LYS A 2 100.97 1.75 -15.28
C LYS A 2 101.22 0.64 -14.24
N PHE A 3 100.11 -0.06 -13.95
CA PHE A 3 99.91 -1.42 -13.42
C PHE A 3 99.90 -1.54 -11.89
N SER A 4 99.09 -2.40 -11.26
CA SER A 4 97.97 -3.27 -11.60
C SER A 4 97.67 -4.08 -10.32
N VAL A 5 96.50 -4.74 -10.29
CA VAL A 5 96.17 -5.93 -9.48
C VAL A 5 95.44 -5.69 -8.15
N CYS A 6 94.11 -5.80 -8.27
CA CYS A 6 93.16 -6.62 -7.50
C CYS A 6 93.58 -7.19 -6.14
N PHE A 7 92.74 -7.01 -5.12
CA PHE A 7 92.30 -8.12 -4.28
C PHE A 7 90.83 -7.93 -3.87
N SER A 8 89.98 -8.80 -4.43
CA SER A 8 88.60 -9.00 -4.03
C SER A 8 88.52 -9.52 -2.60
N ALA A 9 87.70 -8.90 -1.76
CA ALA A 9 87.16 -9.53 -0.57
C ALA A 9 85.72 -9.98 -0.90
N ILE A 10 85.58 -11.28 -1.16
CA ILE A 10 84.31 -11.98 -1.34
C ILE A 10 83.64 -12.07 0.03
N LEU A 11 82.60 -11.27 0.27
CA LEU A 11 81.64 -11.51 1.35
C LEU A 11 80.64 -12.54 0.85
N LEU A 12 80.78 -13.77 1.37
CA LEU A 12 79.89 -14.89 1.13
C LEU A 12 78.60 -14.68 1.93
N SER A 13 77.63 -13.95 1.36
CA SER A 13 76.26 -13.97 1.88
C SER A 13 75.60 -15.25 1.38
N ALA A 14 75.42 -16.20 2.30
CA ALA A 14 74.60 -17.38 2.07
C ALA A 14 73.15 -16.94 1.82
N SER A 15 72.76 -16.87 0.55
CA SER A 15 71.35 -16.90 0.17
C SER A 15 70.87 -18.31 0.49
N CYS A 16 70.28 -18.51 1.67
CA CYS A 16 69.42 -19.65 1.93
C CYS A 16 68.30 -19.62 0.90
N LEU A 17 68.49 -20.37 -0.18
CA LEU A 17 67.47 -20.69 -1.16
C LEU A 17 66.37 -21.39 -0.36
N GLN A 18 65.22 -20.73 -0.22
CA GLN A 18 64.02 -21.30 0.36
C GLN A 18 63.51 -22.36 -0.62
N ALA A 19 64.17 -23.52 -0.67
CA ALA A 19 63.64 -24.70 -1.29
C ALA A 19 62.50 -25.16 -0.37
N GLY A 20 61.26 -24.85 -0.77
CA GLY A 20 60.07 -25.41 -0.14
C GLY A 20 60.20 -26.93 -0.13
N ASP A 21 59.95 -27.54 1.03
CA ASP A 21 59.90 -28.98 1.19
C ASP A 21 58.87 -29.56 0.21
N PRO A 22 59.26 -30.50 -0.68
CA PRO A 22 58.34 -31.07 -1.68
C PRO A 22 57.22 -31.93 -1.05
N ASP A 23 57.33 -32.26 0.25
CA ASP A 23 56.29 -32.97 1.00
C ASP A 23 55.29 -32.01 1.68
N LEU A 24 55.55 -30.70 1.64
CA LEU A 24 54.64 -29.67 2.14
C LEU A 24 53.81 -29.09 0.99
N PRO A 25 52.49 -28.91 1.17
CA PRO A 25 51.65 -28.28 0.16
C PRO A 25 52.10 -26.83 -0.08
N GLU A 26 51.98 -26.38 -1.33
CA GLU A 26 52.31 -25.00 -1.69
C GLU A 26 51.50 -23.99 -0.84
N PRO A 27 52.12 -22.91 -0.36
CA PRO A 27 51.41 -21.85 0.35
C PRO A 27 50.29 -21.28 -0.52
N ILE A 28 49.09 -21.14 0.05
CA ILE A 28 47.95 -20.53 -0.63
C ILE A 28 48.27 -19.06 -0.92
N ASP A 29 48.18 -18.67 -2.18
CA ASP A 29 48.25 -17.27 -2.60
C ASP A 29 46.96 -16.55 -2.21
N PHE A 30 47.03 -15.53 -1.36
CA PHE A 30 45.86 -14.77 -0.91
C PHE A 30 45.46 -13.63 -1.86
N SER A 31 46.13 -13.46 -3.00
CA SER A 31 45.80 -12.43 -3.98
C SER A 31 44.33 -12.50 -4.46
N PHE A 32 43.75 -13.70 -4.54
CA PHE A 32 42.33 -13.89 -4.89
C PHE A 32 41.36 -13.38 -3.80
N ALA A 33 41.81 -13.30 -2.55
CA ALA A 33 40.96 -12.92 -1.43
C ALA A 33 40.68 -11.42 -1.40
N ASP A 34 41.48 -10.61 -2.10
CA ASP A 34 41.33 -9.15 -2.12
C ASP A 34 39.99 -8.75 -2.76
N GLU A 35 39.58 -9.43 -3.83
CA GLU A 35 38.26 -9.23 -4.45
C GLU A 35 37.13 -9.70 -3.52
N LEU A 36 37.33 -10.80 -2.79
CA LEU A 36 36.35 -11.32 -1.83
C LEU A 36 36.21 -10.41 -0.60
N LEU A 37 37.27 -9.73 -0.18
CA LEU A 37 37.27 -8.78 0.93
C LEU A 37 36.65 -7.44 0.50
N THR A 38 36.95 -6.99 -0.72
CA THR A 38 36.43 -5.71 -1.24
C THR A 38 34.97 -5.82 -1.71
N ARG A 39 34.58 -6.98 -2.27
CA ARG A 39 33.25 -7.24 -2.84
C ARG A 39 32.67 -8.56 -2.33
N SER A 40 32.55 -8.67 -1.01
CA SER A 40 32.08 -9.91 -0.38
C SER A 40 30.65 -10.26 -0.80
N PRO A 41 30.42 -11.47 -1.35
CA PRO A 41 29.07 -11.93 -1.68
C PRO A 41 28.23 -12.21 -0.42
N PHE A 42 28.87 -12.38 0.74
CA PHE A 42 28.20 -12.75 1.99
C PHE A 42 27.68 -11.54 2.78
N THR A 43 28.18 -10.34 2.50
CA THR A 43 27.67 -9.09 3.08
C THR A 43 26.68 -8.38 2.16
N ARG A 44 26.39 -8.94 0.98
CA ARG A 44 25.44 -8.38 0.03
C ARG A 44 24.01 -8.65 0.49
N THR A 45 23.21 -7.61 0.62
CA THR A 45 21.77 -7.75 0.88
C THR A 45 21.07 -8.23 -0.39
N VAL A 46 20.86 -9.53 -0.50
CA VAL A 46 20.16 -10.14 -1.64
C VAL A 46 18.66 -9.88 -1.51
N ASN A 47 18.01 -9.42 -2.59
CA ASN A 47 16.56 -9.17 -2.71
C ASN A 47 15.97 -7.91 -2.06
N LEU A 48 16.71 -6.81 -1.99
CA LEU A 48 16.13 -5.51 -1.60
C LEU A 48 14.96 -5.08 -2.50
N GLN A 49 14.98 -5.46 -3.79
CA GLN A 49 13.88 -5.18 -4.72
C GLN A 49 12.54 -5.78 -4.28
N ALA A 50 12.53 -6.92 -3.57
CA ALA A 50 11.31 -7.57 -3.13
C ALA A 50 10.71 -6.91 -1.88
N SER A 51 11.55 -6.30 -1.05
CA SER A 51 11.15 -5.69 0.23
C SER A 51 10.92 -4.18 0.12
N LEU A 52 11.53 -3.49 -0.86
CA LEU A 52 11.43 -2.05 -1.03
C LEU A 52 10.35 -1.66 -2.03
N GLN A 53 9.43 -0.79 -1.59
CA GLN A 53 8.33 -0.27 -2.39
C GLN A 53 8.48 1.24 -2.58
N LEU A 54 8.40 1.72 -3.83
CA LEU A 54 8.37 3.15 -4.11
C LEU A 54 7.01 3.71 -3.68
N THR A 55 7.04 4.69 -2.79
CA THR A 55 5.84 5.32 -2.23
C THR A 55 5.61 6.74 -2.71
N GLY A 56 6.61 7.39 -3.28
CA GLY A 56 6.48 8.72 -3.81
C GLY A 56 7.77 9.23 -4.43
N VAL A 57 7.62 10.15 -5.37
CA VAL A 57 8.70 10.93 -5.97
C VAL A 57 8.29 12.39 -5.88
N ALA A 58 9.21 13.24 -5.45
CA ALA A 58 9.05 14.68 -5.36
C ALA A 58 10.26 15.35 -5.98
N TYR A 59 10.12 16.63 -6.32
CA TYR A 59 11.23 17.48 -6.74
C TYR A 59 11.37 18.62 -5.75
N VAL A 60 12.52 18.72 -5.11
CA VAL A 60 12.87 19.79 -4.17
C VAL A 60 13.98 20.60 -4.81
N ASP A 61 13.76 21.89 -5.04
CA ASP A 61 14.69 22.79 -5.74
C ASP A 61 15.12 22.25 -7.12
N GLY A 62 14.19 21.57 -7.82
CA GLY A 62 14.46 20.94 -9.11
C GLY A 62 15.24 19.62 -9.04
N ARG A 63 15.61 19.15 -7.85
CA ARG A 63 16.31 17.88 -7.63
C ARG A 63 15.33 16.77 -7.26
N PRO A 64 15.43 15.57 -7.86
CA PRO A 64 14.54 14.47 -7.55
C PRO A 64 14.83 13.90 -6.15
N VAL A 65 13.75 13.62 -5.42
CA VAL A 65 13.76 12.97 -4.11
C VAL A 65 12.73 11.86 -4.13
N ALA A 66 13.13 10.64 -3.81
CA ALA A 66 12.27 9.47 -3.74
C ALA A 66 12.03 9.06 -2.29
N THR A 67 10.81 8.60 -1.99
CA THR A 67 10.48 7.98 -0.71
C THR A 67 10.21 6.49 -0.90
N VAL A 68 10.98 5.68 -0.19
CA VAL A 68 10.94 4.22 -0.27
C VAL A 68 10.43 3.65 1.05
N LEU A 69 9.51 2.70 0.98
CA LEU A 69 9.04 1.93 2.13
C LEU A 69 9.68 0.56 2.13
N ASN A 70 10.36 0.21 3.21
CA ASN A 70 10.69 -1.18 3.48
C ASN A 70 9.44 -1.89 4.03
N THR A 71 8.96 -2.89 3.31
CA THR A 71 7.73 -3.62 3.64
C THR A 71 7.91 -4.60 4.80
N GLU A 72 9.13 -5.03 5.10
CA GLU A 72 9.48 -5.90 6.22
C GLU A 72 9.51 -5.11 7.53
N THR A 73 10.27 -4.00 7.55
CA THR A 73 10.45 -3.17 8.76
C THR A 73 9.38 -2.10 8.91
N LYS A 74 8.58 -1.85 7.87
CA LYS A 74 7.62 -0.73 7.75
C LYS A 74 8.26 0.65 7.87
N GLN A 75 9.59 0.75 7.75
CA GLN A 75 10.31 2.02 7.80
C GLN A 75 10.33 2.71 6.44
N ARG A 76 10.28 4.04 6.47
CA ARG A 76 10.37 4.88 5.28
C ARG A 76 11.73 5.54 5.22
N PHE A 77 12.34 5.47 4.06
CA PHE A 77 13.63 6.08 3.77
C PHE A 77 13.45 7.11 2.68
N VAL A 78 14.05 8.28 2.89
CA VAL A 78 14.15 9.32 1.88
C VAL A 78 15.48 9.17 1.19
N VAL A 79 15.46 9.23 -0.13
CA VAL A 79 16.63 9.00 -0.98
C VAL A 79 16.70 10.12 -2.01
N SER A 80 17.86 10.75 -2.06
CA SER A 80 18.22 11.84 -2.95
C SER A 80 19.44 11.46 -3.77
N GLU A 81 19.87 12.34 -4.67
CA GLU A 81 21.12 12.20 -5.41
C GLU A 81 22.34 12.00 -4.48
N GLU A 82 22.33 12.65 -3.31
CA GLU A 82 23.32 12.44 -2.26
C GLU A 82 23.01 11.17 -1.45
N PRO A 83 24.04 10.36 -1.11
CA PRO A 83 23.86 9.14 -0.33
C PRO A 83 23.41 9.44 1.10
N ASN A 84 22.40 8.71 1.55
CA ASN A 84 21.93 8.79 2.93
C ASN A 84 22.84 8.01 3.90
N ALA A 85 22.47 7.94 5.19
CA ALA A 85 23.23 7.22 6.22
C ALA A 85 23.40 5.71 5.95
N LEU A 86 22.59 5.12 5.08
CA LEU A 86 22.69 3.72 4.64
C LEU A 86 23.52 3.57 3.36
N GLY A 87 24.07 4.67 2.83
CA GLY A 87 24.79 4.71 1.57
C GLY A 87 23.87 4.62 0.34
N TRP A 88 22.56 4.84 0.50
CA TRP A 88 21.61 4.77 -0.60
C TRP A 88 21.49 6.11 -1.30
N ARG A 89 21.61 6.11 -2.62
CA ARG A 89 21.46 7.32 -3.44
C ARG A 89 20.58 7.07 -4.66
N LEU A 90 19.94 8.13 -5.11
CA LEU A 90 19.09 8.16 -6.28
C LEU A 90 19.96 8.36 -7.52
N VAL A 91 19.83 7.47 -8.51
CA VAL A 91 20.55 7.58 -9.79
C VAL A 91 19.68 8.30 -10.81
N THR A 92 18.45 7.81 -10.98
CA THR A 92 17.50 8.33 -11.96
C THR A 92 16.11 8.34 -11.38
N ALA A 93 15.34 9.40 -11.65
CA ALA A 93 13.91 9.43 -11.39
C ALA A 93 13.16 9.77 -12.68
N SER A 94 12.30 8.87 -13.12
CA SER A 94 11.39 9.10 -14.24
C SER A 94 9.98 9.28 -13.69
N ALA A 95 9.52 10.53 -13.64
CA ALA A 95 8.14 10.84 -13.33
C ALA A 95 7.29 10.65 -14.59
N GLY A 96 6.62 9.52 -14.70
CA GLY A 96 5.65 9.28 -15.76
C GLY A 96 4.42 10.18 -15.61
N ALA A 97 3.70 10.43 -16.72
CA ALA A 97 2.42 11.15 -16.68
C ALA A 97 1.35 10.43 -15.83
N ASP A 98 1.51 9.11 -15.67
CA ASP A 98 0.76 8.28 -14.74
C ASP A 98 1.70 7.81 -13.61
N LEU A 99 1.17 7.75 -12.39
CA LEU A 99 1.88 7.27 -11.21
C LEU A 99 2.38 5.84 -11.43
N HIS A 100 1.61 4.99 -12.12
CA HIS A 100 2.03 3.61 -12.42
C HIS A 100 3.23 3.51 -13.36
N LEU A 101 3.51 4.55 -14.14
CA LEU A 101 4.66 4.64 -15.04
C LEU A 101 5.86 5.32 -14.36
N THR A 102 5.72 5.74 -13.10
CA THR A 102 6.81 6.33 -12.34
C THR A 102 7.80 5.24 -11.94
N GLN A 103 9.04 5.40 -12.41
CA GLN A 103 10.15 4.50 -12.13
C GLN A 103 11.30 5.28 -11.51
N VAL A 104 11.93 4.67 -10.52
CA VAL A 104 13.11 5.20 -9.84
C VAL A 104 14.21 4.16 -9.89
N GLU A 105 15.42 4.61 -10.22
CA GLU A 105 16.65 3.85 -10.08
C GLU A 105 17.42 4.35 -8.88
N MET A 106 17.70 3.45 -7.95
CA MET A 106 18.41 3.73 -6.72
C MET A 106 19.64 2.83 -6.63
N GLN A 107 20.76 3.42 -6.24
CA GLN A 107 21.96 2.67 -5.92
C GLN A 107 22.01 2.36 -4.43
N VAL A 108 22.24 1.09 -4.11
CA VAL A 108 22.44 0.56 -2.77
C VAL A 108 23.78 -0.17 -2.74
N GLY A 109 24.79 0.46 -2.13
CA GLY A 109 26.17 -0.03 -2.22
C GLY A 109 26.63 -0.07 -3.68
N ASP A 110 26.95 -1.26 -4.18
CA ASP A 110 27.40 -1.48 -5.57
C ASP A 110 26.27 -1.91 -6.53
N GLU A 111 25.04 -2.05 -6.05
CA GLU A 111 23.91 -2.51 -6.84
C GLU A 111 22.97 -1.37 -7.20
N VAL A 112 22.54 -1.31 -8.47
CA VAL A 112 21.47 -0.40 -8.90
C VAL A 112 20.18 -1.19 -9.01
N ILE A 113 19.16 -0.74 -8.28
CA ILE A 113 17.83 -1.34 -8.29
C ILE A 113 16.81 -0.40 -8.93
N ALA A 114 15.97 -0.94 -9.80
CA ALA A 114 14.85 -0.24 -10.39
C ALA A 114 13.57 -0.56 -9.61
N MET A 115 12.81 0.46 -9.26
CA MET A 115 11.58 0.36 -8.50
C MET A 115 10.45 1.13 -9.17
N HIS A 116 9.26 0.54 -9.14
CA HIS A 116 8.04 1.16 -9.68
C HIS A 116 7.12 1.57 -8.55
N TYR A 117 6.35 2.64 -8.79
CA TYR A 117 5.30 3.05 -7.87
C TYR A 117 4.19 2.00 -7.84
N GLN A 118 4.00 1.37 -6.67
CA GLN A 118 2.87 0.48 -6.44
C GLN A 118 1.81 1.23 -5.64
N GLY A 119 0.71 1.60 -6.30
CA GLY A 119 -0.41 2.36 -5.72
C GLY A 119 -1.21 1.64 -4.62
N GLN A 120 -0.74 0.49 -4.13
CA GLN A 120 -1.33 -0.12 -2.94
C GLN A 120 -0.77 0.54 -1.67
N GLN A 121 -1.59 1.48 -1.18
CA GLN A 121 -1.86 1.72 0.23
C GLN A 121 -0.88 2.64 1.00
N ILE A 122 -1.18 3.94 0.88
CA ILE A 122 -1.14 4.85 2.03
C ILE A 122 -2.53 5.49 2.20
N SER A 123 -3.53 4.70 2.57
CA SER A 123 -4.53 5.25 3.47
C SER A 123 -3.92 5.15 4.87
N PRO A 124 -3.85 6.24 5.65
CA PRO A 124 -3.28 6.18 6.99
C PRO A 124 -4.20 5.31 7.86
N ALA A 125 -3.83 4.05 8.05
CA ALA A 125 -4.43 3.19 9.05
C ALA A 125 -3.95 3.66 10.42
N GLY A 126 -4.67 4.63 10.99
CA GLY A 126 -4.32 5.28 12.24
C GLY A 126 -5.31 6.35 12.67
N SER A 127 -6.61 6.05 12.68
CA SER A 127 -7.59 6.81 13.46
C SER A 127 -8.54 5.83 14.13
N VAL A 128 -8.00 5.14 15.14
CA VAL A 128 -8.81 4.57 16.20
C VAL A 128 -8.91 5.67 17.27
N ASN A 129 -10.15 6.04 17.60
CA ASN A 129 -10.57 7.05 18.57
C ASN A 129 -10.57 8.52 18.12
N GLY A 130 -11.75 8.92 17.64
CA GLY A 130 -12.51 9.96 18.33
C GLY A 130 -11.96 11.39 18.25
N SER A 131 -11.97 11.99 17.06
CA SER A 131 -12.07 13.44 16.94
C SER A 131 -12.83 13.77 15.67
N LYS A 132 -14.03 14.33 15.85
CA LYS A 132 -14.82 14.97 14.79
C LYS A 132 -14.04 16.18 14.28
N SER A 133 -13.18 16.01 13.28
CA SER A 133 -12.75 17.14 12.46
C SER A 133 -13.76 17.31 11.33
N MET A 134 -14.58 18.35 11.46
CA MET A 134 -15.42 18.84 10.39
C MET A 134 -14.51 19.37 9.28
N PHE A 135 -14.39 18.65 8.17
CA PHE A 135 -13.99 19.26 6.90
C PHE A 135 -14.90 18.74 5.80
N ALA A 136 -15.59 19.69 5.18
CA ALA A 136 -16.47 19.47 4.06
C ALA A 136 -15.67 18.97 2.84
N GLY A 137 -16.24 18.02 2.09
CA GLY A 137 -15.75 17.70 0.75
C GLY A 137 -15.67 16.21 0.43
N SER A 138 -16.69 15.75 -0.31
CA SER A 138 -16.57 14.79 -1.42
C SER A 138 -15.89 13.43 -1.20
N GLY A 139 -16.75 12.40 -1.18
CA GLY A 139 -16.77 11.52 -2.34
C GLY A 139 -16.02 10.19 -2.22
N LYS A 140 -16.43 9.33 -1.29
CA LYS A 140 -16.25 7.87 -1.49
C LYS A 140 -17.15 7.47 -2.66
N LYS A 141 -16.51 7.17 -3.80
CA LYS A 141 -17.09 6.49 -4.98
C LYS A 141 -17.54 5.08 -4.56
N ASP A 142 -18.63 5.01 -3.79
CA ASP A 142 -19.50 3.84 -3.78
C ASP A 142 -20.26 3.90 -5.12
N GLY A 143 -19.80 3.10 -6.08
CA GLY A 143 -20.33 3.08 -7.43
C GLY A 143 -21.85 3.02 -7.44
N GLY A 144 -22.49 4.03 -8.05
CA GLY A 144 -23.87 4.01 -8.56
C GLY A 144 -25.00 3.65 -7.60
N LYS A 145 -24.73 3.40 -6.31
CA LYS A 145 -25.77 3.02 -5.35
C LYS A 145 -26.49 4.28 -4.90
N ILE A 146 -27.60 4.54 -5.55
CA ILE A 146 -28.55 5.59 -5.18
C ILE A 146 -28.81 5.51 -3.67
N LYS A 147 -28.37 6.53 -2.93
CA LYS A 147 -28.54 6.59 -1.48
C LYS A 147 -30.01 6.86 -1.20
N THR A 148 -30.77 5.82 -0.86
CA THR A 148 -32.22 5.91 -0.66
C THR A 148 -32.60 6.87 0.47
N SER A 149 -31.72 7.08 1.46
CA SER A 149 -31.88 8.10 2.50
C SER A 149 -31.87 9.54 1.98
N SER A 150 -31.27 9.80 0.80
CA SER A 150 -31.19 11.13 0.20
C SER A 150 -32.55 11.63 -0.29
N PHE A 151 -33.48 10.73 -0.65
CA PHE A 151 -34.82 11.11 -1.10
C PHE A 151 -35.73 11.57 0.04
N LEU A 152 -35.33 11.35 1.29
CA LEU A 152 -36.11 11.76 2.46
C LEU A 152 -35.81 13.20 2.91
N GLY A 153 -34.84 13.87 2.26
CA GLY A 153 -34.44 15.25 2.55
C GLY A 153 -33.32 15.33 3.60
N GLU A 154 -33.18 16.51 4.21
CA GLU A 154 -32.06 16.87 5.08
C GLU A 154 -31.94 15.98 6.33
N HIS A 155 -33.09 15.61 6.94
CA HIS A 155 -33.16 14.64 8.04
C HIS A 155 -33.34 13.18 7.57
N GLY A 156 -33.05 12.91 6.30
CA GLY A 156 -33.31 11.63 5.67
C GLY A 156 -32.48 10.49 6.26
N LYS A 157 -31.28 10.79 6.76
CA LYS A 157 -30.40 9.80 7.37
C LYS A 157 -30.92 9.35 8.73
N GLU A 158 -31.42 10.28 9.53
CA GLU A 158 -31.99 10.03 10.86
C GLU A 158 -33.32 9.29 10.72
N MET A 159 -34.18 9.75 9.81
CA MET A 159 -35.44 9.07 9.49
C MET A 159 -35.17 7.63 9.02
N TYR A 160 -34.26 7.43 8.08
CA TYR A 160 -33.90 6.10 7.61
C TYR A 160 -33.34 5.21 8.71
N SER A 161 -32.56 5.76 9.64
CA SER A 161 -31.99 5.02 10.77
C SER A 161 -33.02 4.69 11.85
N SER A 162 -34.15 5.40 11.90
CA SER A 162 -35.24 5.14 12.84
C SER A 162 -36.09 3.92 12.50
N LEU A 163 -35.97 3.40 11.27
CA LEU A 163 -36.66 2.18 10.83
C LEU A 163 -35.87 0.93 11.24
N SER A 164 -36.58 -0.16 11.51
CA SER A 164 -35.97 -1.47 11.73
C SER A 164 -35.13 -1.93 10.51
N PRO A 165 -34.18 -2.87 10.67
CA PRO A 165 -33.43 -3.43 9.56
C PRO A 165 -34.31 -3.94 8.41
N GLU A 166 -35.40 -4.64 8.73
CA GLU A 166 -36.32 -5.19 7.72
C GLU A 166 -37.12 -4.10 7.01
N ALA A 167 -37.59 -3.09 7.74
CA ALA A 167 -38.29 -1.94 7.19
C ALA A 167 -37.40 -1.11 6.25
N ARG A 168 -36.11 -0.98 6.60
CA ARG A 168 -35.10 -0.29 5.79
C ARG A 168 -34.83 -0.97 4.46
N ASP A 169 -34.91 -2.30 4.40
CA ASP A 169 -34.70 -3.05 3.16
C ASP A 169 -35.94 -3.00 2.26
N LYS A 170 -37.14 -3.12 2.83
CA LYS A 170 -38.41 -2.87 2.09
C LYS A 170 -38.48 -1.46 1.51
N PHE A 171 -38.02 -0.46 2.26
CA PHE A 171 -37.94 0.92 1.78
C PHE A 171 -36.98 1.03 0.60
N LYS A 172 -35.80 0.42 0.68
CA LYS A 172 -34.83 0.45 -0.43
C LYS A 172 -35.38 -0.19 -1.69
N GLU A 173 -36.07 -1.31 -1.56
CA GLU A 173 -36.64 -2.06 -2.68
C GLU A 173 -37.71 -1.24 -3.41
N LEU A 174 -38.65 -0.63 -2.67
CA LEU A 174 -39.70 0.20 -3.27
C LEU A 174 -39.16 1.46 -3.96
N ILE A 175 -38.12 2.08 -3.39
CA ILE A 175 -37.49 3.24 -4.04
C ILE A 175 -36.71 2.82 -5.28
N ARG A 176 -35.99 1.69 -5.24
CA ARG A 176 -35.28 1.16 -6.39
C ARG A 176 -36.26 0.82 -7.52
N ASP A 177 -37.32 0.08 -7.23
CA ASP A 177 -38.35 -0.32 -8.19
C ASP A 177 -39.02 0.92 -8.83
N ARG A 178 -39.30 1.96 -8.05
CA ARG A 178 -39.85 3.22 -8.55
C ARG A 178 -38.90 3.93 -9.52
N VAL A 179 -37.62 4.04 -9.15
CA VAL A 179 -36.60 4.73 -9.96
C VAL A 179 -36.30 3.95 -11.25
N GLU A 180 -36.28 2.62 -11.20
CA GLU A 180 -36.08 1.77 -12.37
C GLU A 180 -37.27 1.83 -13.34
N LYS A 181 -38.51 1.83 -12.82
CA LYS A 181 -39.72 1.89 -13.65
C LYS A 181 -40.04 3.28 -14.20
N HIS A 182 -39.56 4.33 -13.55
CA HIS A 182 -39.85 5.71 -13.93
C HIS A 182 -38.58 6.58 -13.91
N PRO A 183 -37.66 6.37 -14.87
CA PRO A 183 -36.46 7.17 -15.00
C PRO A 183 -36.73 8.64 -15.38
N GLU A 184 -37.94 8.95 -15.87
CA GLU A 184 -38.35 10.29 -16.34
C GLU A 184 -38.85 11.22 -15.21
N LEU A 185 -39.06 10.71 -14.00
CA LEU A 185 -39.61 11.51 -12.89
C LEU A 185 -38.57 12.50 -12.34
N THR A 186 -39.04 13.71 -12.01
CA THR A 186 -38.21 14.72 -11.38
C THR A 186 -37.76 14.27 -9.98
N PRO A 187 -36.60 14.76 -9.49
CA PRO A 187 -36.11 14.42 -8.15
C PRO A 187 -37.09 14.79 -7.04
N GLU A 188 -37.92 15.82 -7.23
CA GLU A 188 -38.95 16.25 -6.29
C GLU A 188 -40.10 15.24 -6.16
N GLN A 189 -40.60 14.72 -7.28
CA GLN A 189 -41.65 13.69 -7.30
C GLN A 189 -41.16 12.39 -6.64
N ASN A 190 -39.88 12.06 -6.84
CA ASN A 190 -39.25 10.91 -6.18
C ASN A 190 -39.10 11.14 -4.67
N ALA A 191 -38.80 12.36 -4.22
CA ALA A 191 -38.74 12.70 -2.80
C ALA A 191 -40.11 12.61 -2.12
N ASP A 192 -41.17 13.13 -2.76
CA ASP A 192 -42.53 13.04 -2.21
C ASP A 192 -43.06 11.61 -2.14
N TYR A 193 -42.75 10.80 -3.15
CA TYR A 193 -43.01 9.36 -3.11
C TYR A 193 -42.26 8.68 -1.97
N ALA A 194 -40.97 9.01 -1.80
CA ALA A 194 -40.16 8.44 -0.72
C ALA A 194 -40.71 8.78 0.66
N ARG A 195 -41.15 10.02 0.90
CA ARG A 195 -41.79 10.41 2.16
C ARG A 195 -43.09 9.64 2.42
N LYS A 196 -43.92 9.43 1.40
CA LYS A 196 -45.16 8.63 1.50
C LYS A 196 -44.87 7.17 1.83
N VAL A 197 -43.91 6.56 1.15
CA VAL A 197 -43.50 5.16 1.40
C VAL A 197 -42.89 5.02 2.78
N PHE A 198 -42.05 5.95 3.20
CA PHE A 198 -41.46 5.98 4.53
C PHE A 198 -42.52 6.03 5.62
N ALA A 199 -43.53 6.91 5.50
CA ALA A 199 -44.63 6.99 6.46
C ALA A 199 -45.43 5.67 6.54
N ARG A 200 -45.70 5.02 5.40
CA ARG A 200 -46.37 3.71 5.37
C ARG A 200 -45.54 2.62 6.04
N ILE A 201 -44.25 2.56 5.74
CA ILE A 201 -43.35 1.57 6.34
C ILE A 201 -43.20 1.82 7.83
N LYS A 202 -43.03 3.06 8.27
CA LYS A 202 -42.93 3.41 9.68
C LYS A 202 -44.20 3.04 10.46
N ALA A 203 -45.38 3.22 9.87
CA ALA A 203 -46.65 2.81 10.48
C ALA A 203 -46.77 1.29 10.63
N THR A 204 -46.27 0.51 9.65
CA THR A 204 -46.26 -0.96 9.70
C THR A 204 -45.14 -1.52 10.57
N ASP A 205 -44.01 -0.81 10.67
CA ASP A 205 -42.82 -1.14 11.47
C ASP A 205 -42.98 -0.77 12.95
N GLN A 206 -44.04 -0.04 13.30
CA GLN A 206 -44.49 0.12 14.67
C GLN A 206 -45.62 -0.89 15.02
N PRO A 207 -45.39 -2.21 15.11
CA PRO A 207 -46.25 -3.06 15.89
C PRO A 207 -45.80 -3.04 17.36
N ALA A 208 -46.66 -2.49 18.21
CA ALA A 208 -46.82 -2.84 19.62
C ALA A 208 -45.57 -2.76 20.54
N ALA A 209 -45.33 -1.56 21.08
CA ALA A 209 -45.00 -1.48 22.51
C ALA A 209 -46.24 -1.90 23.32
N GLY A 210 -46.41 -3.20 23.52
CA GLY A 210 -47.41 -3.79 24.42
C GLY A 210 -48.45 -4.68 23.73
N GLY A 211 -48.46 -5.96 24.08
CA GLY A 211 -49.62 -6.83 23.91
C GLY A 211 -49.35 -8.14 23.18
N VAL A 212 -49.07 -9.19 23.96
CA VAL A 212 -49.22 -10.59 23.55
C VAL A 212 -50.66 -10.81 23.07
N VAL A 213 -50.87 -11.19 21.80
CA VAL A 213 -52.12 -11.87 21.40
C VAL A 213 -51.80 -13.04 20.46
N LYS A 214 -52.12 -14.22 20.98
CA LYS A 214 -52.13 -15.52 20.32
C LYS A 214 -52.99 -15.48 19.05
N THR A 215 -52.48 -16.02 17.94
CA THR A 215 -53.30 -16.47 16.83
C THR A 215 -54.03 -17.78 17.23
N PRO A 216 -55.37 -17.86 17.11
CA PRO A 216 -56.06 -19.14 17.20
C PRO A 216 -55.98 -19.86 15.86
N LYS A 217 -55.69 -21.17 15.93
CA LYS A 217 -55.97 -22.14 14.87
C LYS A 217 -57.47 -22.11 14.55
N THR A 218 -57.83 -22.01 13.27
CA THR A 218 -59.08 -22.58 12.77
C THR A 218 -58.85 -23.38 11.49
N SER A 219 -59.36 -24.60 11.57
CA SER A 219 -59.32 -25.72 10.65
C SER A 219 -60.29 -25.57 9.47
N LYS A 220 -59.93 -26.23 8.36
CA LYS A 220 -60.80 -26.65 7.23
C LYS A 220 -62.26 -26.92 7.63
N LYS A 221 -63.23 -26.41 6.83
CA LYS A 221 -64.33 -27.25 6.33
C LYS A 221 -64.98 -26.70 5.05
N LYS A 222 -65.17 -27.65 4.14
CA LYS A 222 -65.79 -27.69 2.81
C LYS A 222 -67.30 -27.45 2.87
N GLN A 223 -67.91 -26.83 1.86
CA GLN A 223 -69.13 -27.30 1.19
C GLN A 223 -69.48 -26.40 0.01
N GLY A 224 -69.81 -27.01 -1.13
CA GLY A 224 -70.32 -26.33 -2.31
C GLY A 224 -71.85 -26.35 -2.38
N ALA A 225 -72.36 -25.62 -3.36
CA ALA A 225 -73.51 -25.92 -4.19
C ALA A 225 -73.29 -25.20 -5.52
#